data_AF-A0A961NFA7-F1
#
_entry.id   AF-A0A961NFA7-F1
#
_cell.length_a   1.000
_cell.length_b   1.000
_cell.length_c   1.000
_cell.angle_alpha   90.00
_cell.angle_beta   90.00
_cell.angle_gamma   90.00
#
_symmetry.space_group_name_H-M   'P 1'
#
loop_
_entity.id
_entity.type
_entity.pdbx_description
1 polymer ?
#
loop_
_entity_poly.entity_id
_entity_poly.type
_entity_poly.pdbx_seq_one_letter_code
_entity_poly.pdbx_strand_id
1 'polypeptide(L)'
;LAALIGSRICHDLISPIGAITNGLELLDLTGGVQGPELGLIADSVGNAGARIRFFRIAYGAAGDQTLGRAEIVSVLDDLSRGGRLTLHWIPTEPQPRGAVRLAFLALQCLETAMPYGGAVRIDCDGEAWTITGTAGKVNLDQTL
;
A
#
# COMPACT_ATOMS: atom_id res chain seq x y z
N LEU A 1 -18.01 -5.98 -10.08
CA LEU A 1 -17.01 -5.08 -9.46
C LEU A 1 -16.65 -5.50 -8.02
N ALA A 2 -17.62 -5.59 -7.10
CA ALA A 2 -17.35 -5.94 -5.69
C ALA A 2 -16.55 -7.25 -5.50
N ALA A 3 -16.86 -8.30 -6.28
CA ALA A 3 -16.12 -9.57 -6.22
C ALA A 3 -14.65 -9.44 -6.66
N LEU A 4 -14.34 -8.61 -7.66
CA LEU A 4 -12.96 -8.37 -8.11
C LEU A 4 -12.17 -7.58 -7.07
N ILE A 5 -12.79 -6.58 -6.44
CA ILE A 5 -12.18 -5.83 -5.33
C ILE A 5 -11.90 -6.77 -4.16
N GLY A 6 -12.88 -7.62 -3.79
CA GLY A 6 -12.70 -8.63 -2.75
C GLY A 6 -11.55 -9.59 -3.05
N SER A 7 -11.47 -10.09 -4.29
CA SER A 7 -10.36 -10.95 -4.73
C SER A 7 -9.00 -10.25 -4.61
N ARG A 8 -8.90 -8.98 -5.02
CA ARG A 8 -7.66 -8.20 -4.89
C ARG A 8 -7.25 -7.97 -3.43
N ILE A 9 -8.20 -7.62 -2.56
CA ILE A 9 -7.93 -7.45 -1.12
C ILE A 9 -7.41 -8.77 -0.53
N CYS A 10 -8.07 -9.89 -0.83
CA CYS A 10 -7.63 -11.20 -0.36
C CYS A 10 -6.23 -11.56 -0.87
N HIS A 11 -5.98 -11.33 -2.16
CA HIS A 11 -4.67 -11.57 -2.78
C HIS A 11 -3.55 -10.78 -2.09
N ASP A 12 -3.77 -9.50 -1.82
CA ASP A 12 -2.71 -8.64 -1.25
C ASP A 12 -2.48 -8.92 0.24
N LEU A 13 -3.49 -9.44 0.96
CA LEU A 13 -3.38 -9.79 2.38
C LEU A 13 -2.91 -11.23 2.64
N ILE A 14 -3.04 -12.16 1.69
CA ILE A 14 -2.70 -13.57 1.95
C ILE A 14 -1.22 -13.76 2.25
N SER A 15 -0.34 -13.00 1.59
CA SER A 15 1.12 -13.11 1.78
C SER A 15 1.57 -12.68 3.18
N PRO A 16 1.25 -11.46 3.68
CA PRO A 16 1.65 -11.08 5.03
C PRO A 16 0.97 -11.93 6.11
N ILE A 17 -0.28 -12.38 5.91
CA ILE A 17 -0.94 -13.29 6.86
C ILE A 17 -0.24 -14.65 6.91
N GLY A 18 0.11 -15.23 5.76
CA GLY A 18 0.85 -16.49 5.70
C GLY A 18 2.22 -16.40 6.38
N ALA A 19 2.93 -15.28 6.22
CA ALA A 19 4.22 -15.06 6.89
C ALA A 19 4.09 -15.00 8.42
N ILE A 20 3.00 -14.41 8.94
CA ILE A 20 2.70 -14.43 10.39
C ILE A 20 2.50 -15.85 10.89
N THR A 21 1.67 -16.64 10.20
CA THR A 21 1.40 -18.05 10.56
C THR A 21 2.69 -18.86 10.56
N ASN A 22 3.50 -18.77 9.49
CA ASN A 22 4.77 -19.48 9.39
C ASN A 22 5.73 -19.07 10.52
N GLY A 23 5.80 -17.78 10.86
CA GLY A 23 6.63 -17.31 11.97
C GLY A 23 6.19 -17.89 13.31
N LEU A 24 4.88 -17.96 13.57
CA LEU A 24 4.34 -18.56 14.78
C LEU A 24 4.62 -20.06 14.88
N GLU A 25 4.51 -20.79 13.77
CA GLU A 25 4.87 -22.22 13.70
C GLU A 25 6.35 -22.46 14.02
N LEU A 26 7.25 -21.61 13.50
CA LEU A 26 8.68 -21.68 13.81
C LEU A 26 9.00 -21.39 15.28
N LEU A 27 8.28 -20.46 15.91
CA LEU A 27 8.42 -20.19 17.35
C LEU A 27 7.99 -21.39 18.20
N ASP A 28 6.94 -22.11 17.79
CA ASP A 28 6.47 -23.31 18.49
C ASP A 28 7.49 -24.46 18.39
N LEU A 29 8.09 -24.65 17.20
CA LEU A 29 9.12 -25.67 16.97
C LEU A 29 10.43 -25.41 17.74
N THR A 30 10.79 -24.14 17.94
CA THR A 30 12.05 -23.75 18.59
C THR A 30 11.92 -23.61 20.11
N GLY A 31 10.69 -23.63 20.65
CA GLY A 31 10.42 -23.62 22.09
C GLY A 31 10.80 -22.33 22.81
N GLY A 32 10.96 -21.21 22.09
CA GLY A 32 11.38 -19.94 22.66
C GLY A 32 10.96 -18.71 21.84
N VAL A 33 10.53 -17.65 22.51
CA VAL A 33 10.05 -16.39 21.90
C VAL A 33 11.18 -15.45 21.47
N GLN A 34 12.44 -15.80 21.75
CA GLN A 34 13.61 -14.96 21.54
C GLN A 34 14.34 -15.41 20.26
N GLY A 35 13.91 -14.91 19.11
CA GLY A 35 14.47 -15.25 17.81
C GLY A 35 14.08 -14.28 16.69
N PRO A 36 14.77 -14.33 15.53
CA PRO A 36 14.46 -13.49 14.37
C PRO A 36 13.02 -13.65 13.85
N GLU A 37 12.36 -14.77 14.17
CA GLU A 37 10.97 -15.07 13.84
C GLU A 37 10.00 -14.04 14.40
N LEU A 38 10.24 -13.55 15.63
CA LEU A 38 9.39 -12.52 16.24
C LEU A 38 9.47 -11.19 15.46
N GLY A 39 10.65 -10.86 14.93
CA GLY A 39 10.85 -9.72 14.04
C GLY A 39 10.08 -9.89 12.73
N LEU A 40 10.16 -11.06 12.10
CA LEU A 40 9.42 -11.37 10.87
C LEU A 40 7.90 -11.29 11.08
N ILE A 41 7.40 -11.78 12.22
CA ILE A 41 5.98 -11.65 12.58
C ILE A 41 5.61 -10.18 12.74
N ALA A 42 6.39 -9.39 13.48
CA ALA A 42 6.12 -7.97 13.69
C ALA A 42 6.08 -7.19 12.36
N ASP A 43 7.04 -7.43 11.47
CA ASP A 43 7.10 -6.82 10.14
C ASP A 43 5.88 -7.21 9.30
N SER A 44 5.49 -8.49 9.35
CA SER A 44 4.34 -9.00 8.60
C SER A 44 3.01 -8.45 9.12
N VAL A 45 2.85 -8.30 10.44
CA VAL A 45 1.71 -7.62 11.07
C VAL A 45 1.66 -6.15 10.65
N GLY A 46 2.80 -5.46 10.69
CA GLY A 46 2.91 -4.08 10.22
C GLY A 46 2.46 -3.93 8.77
N ASN A 47 2.93 -4.84 7.90
CA ASN A 47 2.59 -4.84 6.49
C ASN A 47 1.10 -5.13 6.22
N ALA A 48 0.52 -6.12 6.91
CA ALA A 48 -0.92 -6.38 6.83
C ALA A 48 -1.74 -5.16 7.29
N GLY A 49 -1.34 -4.52 8.39
CA GLY A 49 -1.97 -3.31 8.91
C GLY A 49 -1.91 -2.13 7.94
N ALA A 50 -0.75 -1.93 7.29
CA ALA A 50 -0.56 -0.91 6.27
C ALA A 50 -1.51 -1.10 5.07
N ARG A 51 -1.60 -2.33 4.55
CA ARG A 51 -2.53 -2.69 3.47
C ARG A 51 -3.99 -2.45 3.85
N ILE A 52 -4.39 -2.81 5.06
CA ILE A 52 -5.76 -2.54 5.55
C ILE A 52 -6.05 -1.04 5.58
N ARG A 53 -5.13 -0.22 6.11
CA ARG A 53 -5.30 1.25 6.10
C ARG A 53 -5.39 1.80 4.68
N PHE A 54 -4.55 1.32 3.77
CA PHE A 54 -4.59 1.67 2.35
C PHE A 54 -5.95 1.34 1.71
N PHE A 55 -6.44 0.11 1.87
CA PHE A 55 -7.73 -0.31 1.31
C PHE A 55 -8.92 0.46 1.89
N ARG A 56 -8.86 0.84 3.17
CA ARG A 56 -9.89 1.71 3.77
C ARG A 56 -9.98 3.07 3.09
N ILE A 57 -8.87 3.61 2.58
CA ILE A 57 -8.86 4.87 1.82
C ILE A 57 -9.26 4.63 0.36
N ALA A 58 -8.70 3.61 -0.29
CA ALA A 58 -8.91 3.34 -1.72
C ALA A 58 -10.32 2.80 -2.08
N TYR A 59 -10.87 1.93 -1.23
CA TYR A 59 -12.13 1.23 -1.49
C TYR A 59 -13.24 1.54 -0.48
N GLY A 60 -12.90 2.14 0.67
CA GLY A 60 -13.89 2.52 1.67
C GLY A 60 -14.79 3.66 1.20
N ALA A 61 -15.89 3.87 1.94
CA ALA A 61 -16.77 5.00 1.69
C ALA A 61 -15.99 6.33 1.76
N ALA A 62 -16.16 7.16 0.74
CA ALA A 62 -15.66 8.52 0.74
C ALA A 62 -16.84 9.44 1.08
N GLY A 63 -16.84 9.99 2.30
CA GLY A 63 -17.68 11.14 2.64
C GLY A 63 -16.93 12.45 2.39
N ASP A 64 -17.55 13.57 2.76
CA ASP A 64 -16.99 14.93 2.61
C ASP A 64 -15.86 15.27 3.60
N GLN A 65 -15.23 14.25 4.20
CA GLN A 65 -14.10 14.45 5.10
C GLN A 65 -12.82 14.75 4.31
N THR A 66 -11.94 15.56 4.91
CA THR A 66 -10.57 15.72 4.46
C THR A 66 -9.64 14.73 5.17
N LEU A 67 -8.48 14.47 4.57
CA LEU A 67 -7.39 13.69 5.14
C LEU A 67 -6.16 14.58 5.26
N GLY A 68 -5.55 14.59 6.44
CA GLY A 68 -4.33 15.34 6.69
C GLY A 68 -3.11 14.66 6.06
N ARG A 69 -2.12 15.46 5.64
CA ARG A 69 -0.87 14.95 5.04
C ARG A 69 -0.21 13.86 5.89
N ALA A 70 -0.13 14.04 7.21
CA ALA A 70 0.54 13.09 8.10
C ALA A 70 -0.12 11.69 8.06
N GLU A 71 -1.45 11.62 8.04
CA GLU A 71 -2.18 10.36 7.90
C GLU A 71 -1.86 9.70 6.56
N ILE A 72 -1.90 10.47 5.47
CA ILE A 72 -1.64 9.95 4.11
C ILE A 72 -0.21 9.43 4.00
N VAL A 73 0.77 10.25 4.38
CA VAL A 73 2.20 9.91 4.32
C VAL A 73 2.49 8.69 5.19
N SER A 74 1.98 8.62 6.42
CA SER A 74 2.19 7.44 7.27
C SER A 74 1.68 6.14 6.62
N VAL A 75 0.52 6.17 5.95
CA VAL A 75 0.01 5.00 5.23
C VAL A 75 0.91 4.62 4.06
N LEU A 76 1.39 5.59 3.28
CA LEU A 76 2.28 5.34 2.14
C LEU A 76 3.67 4.85 2.58
N ASP A 77 4.23 5.42 3.66
CA ASP A 77 5.50 5.00 4.24
C ASP A 77 5.42 3.58 4.80
N ASP A 78 4.36 3.25 5.51
CA ASP A 78 4.15 1.90 6.03
C ASP A 78 3.91 0.88 4.89
N LEU A 79 3.22 1.28 3.82
CA LEU A 79 2.99 0.43 2.64
C LEU A 79 4.29 0.16 1.85
N SER A 80 5.15 1.18 1.73
CA SER A 80 6.42 1.09 1.00
C SER A 80 7.56 0.51 1.83
N ARG A 81 7.39 0.36 3.15
CA ARG A 81 8.39 -0.22 4.04
C ARG A 81 8.74 -1.66 3.62
N GLY A 82 10.00 -1.87 3.26
CA GLY A 82 10.47 -3.16 2.73
C GLY A 82 9.92 -3.51 1.34
N GLY A 83 9.16 -2.60 0.71
CA GLY A 83 8.66 -2.70 -0.65
C GLY A 83 9.68 -2.23 -1.68
N ARG A 84 9.36 -2.44 -2.96
CA ARG A 84 10.22 -2.04 -4.09
C ARG A 84 9.89 -0.64 -4.62
N LEU A 85 8.79 -0.05 -4.15
CA LEU A 85 8.35 1.27 -4.56
C LEU A 85 8.73 2.30 -3.52
N THR A 86 9.28 3.43 -3.96
CA THR A 86 9.42 4.64 -3.14
C THR A 86 8.27 5.58 -3.47
N LEU A 87 7.55 6.06 -2.46
CA LEU A 87 6.35 6.87 -2.64
C LEU A 87 6.59 8.29 -2.13
N HIS A 88 6.33 9.28 -2.98
CA HIS A 88 6.52 10.69 -2.66
C HIS A 88 5.19 11.44 -2.75
N TRP A 89 4.65 11.81 -1.59
CA TRP A 89 3.47 12.66 -1.49
C TRP A 89 3.87 14.14 -1.42
N ILE A 90 3.44 14.92 -2.41
CA ILE A 90 3.81 16.32 -2.54
C ILE A 90 2.82 17.27 -1.83
N PRO A 91 1.49 17.10 -1.93
CA PRO A 91 0.54 18.05 -1.35
C PRO A 91 0.74 18.29 0.15
N THR A 92 0.89 19.55 0.56
CA THR A 92 1.09 19.93 1.97
C THR A 92 -0.22 20.10 2.73
N GLU A 93 -1.22 20.64 2.06
CA GLU A 93 -2.54 20.90 2.62
C GLU A 93 -3.38 19.63 2.75
N PRO A 94 -4.32 19.58 3.72
CA PRO A 94 -5.32 18.51 3.80
C PRO A 94 -6.11 18.38 2.50
N GLN A 95 -6.31 17.14 2.06
CA GLN A 95 -6.95 16.85 0.77
C GLN A 95 -8.33 16.21 0.97
N PRO A 96 -9.31 16.46 0.09
CA PRO A 96 -10.58 15.77 0.11
C PRO A 96 -10.38 14.25 -0.01
N ARG A 97 -11.07 13.46 0.82
CA ARG A 97 -10.93 11.99 0.82
C ARG A 97 -11.22 11.38 -0.56
N GLY A 98 -12.15 11.95 -1.31
CA GLY A 98 -12.45 11.54 -2.68
C GLY A 98 -11.24 11.66 -3.61
N ALA A 99 -10.47 12.75 -3.51
CA ALA A 99 -9.26 12.96 -4.32
C ALA A 99 -8.13 12.00 -3.91
N VAL A 100 -7.91 11.82 -2.60
CA VAL A 100 -6.91 10.87 -2.08
C VAL A 100 -7.25 9.44 -2.51
N ARG A 101 -8.54 9.07 -2.51
CA ARG A 101 -9.01 7.77 -3.00
C ARG A 101 -8.61 7.54 -4.46
N LEU A 102 -8.83 8.53 -5.33
CA LEU A 102 -8.43 8.44 -6.74
C LEU A 102 -6.91 8.29 -6.87
N ALA A 103 -6.13 9.04 -6.08
CA ALA A 103 -4.69 8.94 -6.07
C ALA A 103 -4.20 7.54 -5.64
N PHE A 104 -4.84 6.94 -4.65
CA PHE A 104 -4.51 5.59 -4.17
C PHE A 104 -4.87 4.52 -5.21
N LEU A 105 -6.01 4.65 -5.88
CA LEU A 105 -6.40 3.73 -6.96
C LEU A 105 -5.42 3.80 -8.13
N ALA A 106 -5.01 5.01 -8.55
CA ALA A 106 -4.00 5.19 -9.58
C ALA A 106 -2.63 4.66 -9.17
N LEU A 107 -2.26 4.78 -7.88
CA LEU A 107 -1.04 4.16 -7.36
C LEU A 107 -1.03 2.64 -7.53
N GLN A 108 -2.16 1.95 -7.34
CA GLN A 108 -2.24 0.50 -7.60
C GLN A 108 -2.05 0.14 -9.09
N CYS A 109 -2.51 0.99 -10.00
CA CYS A 109 -2.22 0.82 -11.42
C CYS A 109 -0.71 0.90 -11.67
N LEU A 110 -0.05 1.90 -11.08
CA LEU A 110 1.41 2.04 -11.17
C LEU A 110 2.17 0.90 -10.52
N GLU A 111 1.74 0.41 -9.37
CA GLU A 111 2.35 -0.76 -8.72
C GLU A 111 2.29 -1.99 -9.63
N THR A 112 1.15 -2.20 -10.29
CA THR A 112 0.97 -3.30 -11.26
C THR A 112 1.88 -3.11 -12.48
N ALA A 113 2.02 -1.86 -12.96
CA ALA A 113 2.88 -1.51 -14.09
C ALA A 113 4.38 -1.55 -13.75
N MET A 114 4.78 -1.49 -12.48
CA MET A 114 6.19 -1.43 -12.04
C MET A 114 6.55 -2.61 -11.11
N PRO A 115 6.48 -3.87 -11.59
CA PRO A 115 6.67 -5.07 -10.75
C PRO A 115 8.11 -5.20 -10.18
N TYR A 116 9.06 -4.51 -10.79
CA TYR A 116 10.46 -4.49 -10.36
C TYR A 116 10.79 -3.31 -9.42
N GLY A 117 9.79 -2.51 -9.05
CA GLY A 117 9.99 -1.32 -8.25
C GLY A 117 10.21 -0.04 -9.06
N GLY A 118 10.47 1.05 -8.34
CA GLY A 118 10.57 2.39 -8.92
C GLY A 118 10.21 3.47 -7.91
N ALA A 119 10.07 4.70 -8.40
CA ALA A 119 9.61 5.83 -7.61
C ALA A 119 8.26 6.32 -8.15
N VAL A 120 7.33 6.62 -7.25
CA VAL A 120 6.05 7.25 -7.57
C VAL A 120 5.97 8.62 -6.93
N ARG A 121 5.71 9.64 -7.74
CA ARG A 121 5.42 10.99 -7.29
C ARG A 121 3.92 11.27 -7.42
N ILE A 122 3.29 11.71 -6.34
CA ILE A 122 1.88 12.08 -6.29
C ILE A 122 1.80 13.57 -6.01
N ASP A 123 1.31 14.33 -6.99
CA ASP A 123 1.26 15.79 -6.97
C ASP A 123 -0.15 16.32 -7.26
N CYS A 124 -0.41 17.53 -6.79
CA CYS A 124 -1.68 18.22 -6.99
C CYS A 124 -1.41 19.72 -7.19
N ASP A 125 -1.86 20.24 -8.32
CA ASP A 125 -1.88 21.68 -8.61
C ASP A 125 -3.34 22.14 -8.74
N GLY A 126 -3.85 22.78 -7.68
CA GLY A 126 -5.27 23.13 -7.56
C GLY A 126 -6.17 21.88 -7.53
N GLU A 127 -6.93 21.65 -8.59
CA GLU A 127 -7.77 20.46 -8.75
C GLU A 127 -7.13 19.38 -9.65
N ALA A 128 -5.99 19.69 -10.28
CA ALA A 128 -5.32 18.81 -11.21
C ALA A 128 -4.36 17.86 -10.49
N TRP A 129 -4.72 16.57 -10.46
CA TRP A 129 -3.88 15.53 -9.88
C TRP A 129 -2.95 14.91 -10.92
N THR A 130 -1.66 14.83 -10.59
CA THR A 130 -0.65 14.17 -11.43
C THR A 130 0.05 13.09 -10.63
N ILE A 131 0.10 11.88 -11.19
CA ILE A 131 0.69 10.72 -10.52
C ILE A 131 1.67 10.08 -11.49
N THR A 132 2.96 10.20 -11.18
CA THR A 132 4.05 9.84 -12.08
C THR A 132 4.83 8.66 -11.52
N GLY A 133 4.86 7.54 -12.25
CA GLY A 133 5.72 6.40 -11.95
C GLY A 133 7.00 6.44 -12.79
N THR A 134 8.16 6.28 -12.15
CA THR A 134 9.47 6.18 -12.81
C THR A 134 10.12 4.86 -12.41
N ALA A 135 10.41 4.00 -13.39
CA ALA A 135 11.08 2.72 -13.19
C ALA A 135 12.01 2.38 -14.36
N GLY A 136 13.04 1.58 -14.10
CA GLY A 136 13.93 1.10 -15.16
C GLY A 136 13.26 0.16 -16.17
N LYS A 137 12.19 -0.52 -15.75
CA LYS A 137 11.32 -1.32 -16.63
C LYS A 137 9.87 -1.16 -16.18
N VAL A 138 9.00 -0.86 -17.14
CA VAL A 138 7.55 -0.72 -16.93
C VAL A 138 6.86 -1.78 -17.78
N ASN A 139 5.89 -2.48 -17.19
CA ASN A 139 4.98 -3.35 -17.90
C ASN A 139 3.70 -2.56 -18.20
N LEU A 140 3.64 -1.98 -19.39
CA LEU A 140 2.44 -1.29 -19.86
C LEU A 140 1.57 -2.30 -20.61
N ASP A 141 0.34 -2.47 -20.14
CA ASP A 141 -0.67 -3.18 -20.92
C ASP A 141 -1.03 -2.31 -22.13
N GLN A 142 -0.59 -2.72 -23.32
CA GLN A 142 -0.80 -1.98 -24.56
C GLN A 142 -2.24 -2.07 -25.08
N THR A 143 -3.12 -2.81 -24.41
CA THR A 143 -4.51 -3.06 -24.86
C THR A 143 -5.57 -2.19 -24.18
N LEU A 144 -5.17 -1.26 -23.30
CA LEU A 144 -6.04 -0.27 -22.66
C LEU A 144 -6.34 0.95 -23.55
#